data_AF-A0A1Q9XKF0-F1
#
_entry.id   AF-A0A1Q9XKF0-F1
#
_cell.length_a   1.000
_cell.length_b   1.000
_cell.length_c   1.000
_cell.angle_alpha   90.00
_cell.angle_beta   90.00
_cell.angle_gamma   90.00
#
_symmetry.space_group_name_H-M   'P 1'
#
loop_
_entity.id
_entity.type
_entity.pdbx_description
1 polymer ?
#
loop_
_entity_poly.entity_id
_entity_poly.type
_entity_poly.pdbx_seq_one_letter_code
_entity_poly.pdbx_strand_id
1 'polypeptide(L)'
;MSLNAQKKFVVDHLYDSLLNAANRFLHQAKNYSISVLRLENPTYAEISAHFREVADLIDFLAQQIDDALTGDKAKEYIACMEGIAKAIEDDDSEALNQFVQHLETRPFL
;
A
#
# COMPACT_ATOMS: atom_id res chain seq x y z
N MET A 1 1.32 29.98 -1.59
CA MET A 1 1.17 28.69 -2.31
C MET A 1 -0.28 28.58 -2.77
N SER A 2 -0.57 28.18 -4.01
CA SER A 2 -1.96 28.02 -4.46
C SER A 2 -2.60 26.79 -3.82
N LEU A 3 -3.94 26.74 -3.75
CA LEU A 3 -4.66 25.59 -3.22
C LEU A 3 -4.31 24.29 -3.98
N ASN A 4 -4.19 24.36 -5.32
CA ASN A 4 -3.78 23.21 -6.12
C ASN A 4 -2.34 22.76 -5.82
N ALA A 5 -1.42 23.70 -5.58
CA ALA A 5 -0.07 23.35 -5.17
C ALA A 5 -0.03 22.69 -3.78
N GLN A 6 -0.91 23.08 -2.86
CA GLN A 6 -1.06 22.41 -1.56
C GLN A 6 -1.63 21.00 -1.70
N LYS A 7 -2.68 20.82 -2.51
CA LYS A 7 -3.23 19.49 -2.80
C LYS A 7 -2.20 18.58 -3.43
N LYS A 8 -1.44 19.06 -4.42
CA LYS A 8 -0.37 18.30 -5.05
C LYS A 8 0.70 17.87 -4.05
N PHE A 9 1.18 18.80 -3.21
CA PHE A 9 2.15 18.47 -2.16
C PHE A 9 1.65 17.36 -1.22
N VAL A 10 0.38 17.43 -0.81
CA VAL A 10 -0.23 16.41 0.06
C VAL A 10 -0.35 15.07 -0.66
N VAL A 11 -0.82 15.06 -1.91
CA VAL A 11 -0.91 13.84 -2.74
C VAL A 11 0.45 13.18 -2.87
N ASP A 12 1.48 13.94 -3.28
CA ASP A 12 2.83 13.45 -3.45
C ASP A 12 3.38 12.86 -2.13
N HIS A 13 3.19 13.57 -1.01
CA HIS A 13 3.68 13.13 0.30
C HIS A 13 2.98 11.86 0.84
N LEU A 14 1.66 11.77 0.67
CA LEU A 14 0.89 10.60 1.09
C LEU A 14 1.19 9.39 0.21
N TYR A 15 1.34 9.61 -1.10
CA TYR A 15 1.68 8.57 -2.05
C TYR A 15 3.08 8.01 -1.78
N ASP A 16 4.08 8.86 -1.54
CA ASP A 16 5.42 8.41 -1.12
C ASP A 16 5.38 7.60 0.18
N SER A 17 4.55 8.01 1.14
CA SER A 17 4.38 7.28 2.39
C SER A 17 3.76 5.90 2.18
N LEU A 18 2.75 5.80 1.30
CA LEU A 18 2.14 4.53 0.89
C LEU A 18 3.15 3.62 0.18
N LEU A 19 3.92 4.14 -0.78
CA LEU A 19 4.96 3.37 -1.48
C LEU A 19 6.01 2.82 -0.51
N ASN A 20 6.45 3.64 0.45
CA ASN A 20 7.39 3.20 1.48
C ASN A 20 6.82 2.08 2.35
N ALA A 21 5.52 2.15 2.71
CA ALA A 21 4.87 1.10 3.48
C ALA A 21 4.71 -0.19 2.65
N ALA A 22 4.27 -0.07 1.40
CA ALA A 22 4.15 -1.19 0.47
C ALA A 22 5.51 -1.88 0.22
N ASN A 23 6.61 -1.12 0.12
CA ASN A 23 7.95 -1.70 -0.02
C ASN A 23 8.39 -2.45 1.25
N ARG A 24 8.05 -1.94 2.44
CA ARG A 24 8.30 -2.66 3.70
C ARG A 24 7.48 -3.94 3.80
N PHE A 25 6.22 -3.93 3.35
CA PHE A 25 5.39 -5.14 3.25
C PHE A 25 6.06 -6.17 2.34
N LEU A 26 6.42 -5.75 1.13
CA LEU A 26 7.09 -6.60 0.15
C LEU A 26 8.38 -7.20 0.72
N HIS A 27 9.24 -6.37 1.29
CA HIS A 27 10.51 -6.82 1.84
C HIS A 27 10.30 -7.85 2.95
N GLN A 28 9.39 -7.61 3.88
CA GLN A 28 9.17 -8.53 5.00
C GLN A 28 8.51 -9.83 4.53
N ALA A 29 7.48 -9.74 3.69
CA ALA A 29 6.77 -10.89 3.14
C ALA A 29 7.68 -11.82 2.32
N LYS A 30 8.74 -11.28 1.69
CA LYS A 30 9.74 -12.07 0.97
C LYS A 30 10.77 -12.76 1.86
N ASN A 31 11.07 -12.22 3.03
CA ASN A 31 12.22 -12.63 3.83
C ASN A 31 11.84 -13.40 5.11
N TYR A 32 10.59 -13.37 5.52
CA TYR A 32 10.12 -14.01 6.74
C TYR A 32 8.98 -14.99 6.47
N SER A 33 8.87 -16.04 7.29
CA SER A 33 7.74 -16.97 7.23
C SER A 33 6.46 -16.31 7.76
N ILE A 34 5.29 -16.80 7.33
CA ILE A 34 4.00 -16.34 7.86
C ILE A 34 3.96 -16.38 9.39
N SER A 35 4.52 -17.44 9.99
CA SER A 35 4.57 -17.59 11.45
C SER A 35 5.30 -16.43 12.14
N VAL A 36 6.33 -15.87 11.50
CA VAL A 36 7.05 -14.68 11.99
C VAL A 36 6.26 -13.41 11.70
N LEU A 37 5.71 -13.26 10.49
CA LEU A 37 4.94 -12.08 10.07
C LEU A 37 3.71 -11.85 10.96
N ARG A 38 3.07 -12.91 11.47
CA ARG A 38 1.93 -12.83 12.39
C ARG A 38 2.28 -12.31 13.79
N LEU A 39 3.56 -12.20 14.13
CA LEU A 39 4.01 -11.66 15.42
C LEU A 39 4.11 -10.12 15.42
N GLU A 40 4.01 -9.49 14.25
CA GLU A 40 4.07 -8.03 14.12
C GLU A 40 2.91 -7.33 14.84
N ASN A 41 3.21 -6.18 15.43
CA ASN A 41 2.25 -5.33 16.13
C ASN A 41 2.58 -3.84 15.85
N PRO A 42 1.74 -3.09 15.12
CA PRO A 42 0.44 -3.49 14.58
C PRO A 42 0.53 -4.60 13.53
N THR A 43 -0.55 -5.36 13.38
CA THR A 43 -0.64 -6.42 12.38
C THR A 43 -0.65 -5.85 10.96
N TYR A 44 -0.29 -6.67 9.97
CA TYR A 44 -0.38 -6.28 8.56
C TYR A 44 -1.80 -5.89 8.12
N ALA A 45 -2.82 -6.51 8.70
CA ALA A 45 -4.22 -6.16 8.45
C ALA A 45 -4.56 -4.77 8.98
N GLU A 46 -4.15 -4.45 10.22
CA GLU A 46 -4.35 -3.11 10.78
C GLU A 46 -3.59 -2.04 9.98
N ILE A 47 -2.33 -2.31 9.60
CA ILE A 47 -1.55 -1.36 8.80
C ILE A 47 -2.21 -1.15 7.43
N SER A 48 -2.61 -2.20 6.73
CA SER A 48 -3.27 -2.07 5.42
C SER A 48 -4.64 -1.38 5.51
N ALA A 49 -5.42 -1.61 6.57
CA ALA A 49 -6.65 -0.87 6.82
C ALA A 49 -6.40 0.65 6.98
N HIS A 50 -5.36 1.05 7.72
CA HIS A 50 -5.00 2.47 7.82
C HIS A 50 -4.56 3.05 6.47
N PHE A 51 -3.78 2.30 5.69
CA PHE A 51 -3.36 2.78 4.37
C PHE A 51 -4.47 2.76 3.32
N ARG A 52 -5.57 2.01 3.52
CA ARG A 52 -6.78 2.11 2.69
C ARG A 52 -7.41 3.49 2.81
N GLU A 53 -7.56 3.99 4.03
CA GLU A 53 -8.06 5.35 4.27
C GLU A 53 -7.15 6.41 3.62
N VAL A 54 -5.83 6.20 3.68
CA VAL A 54 -4.85 7.08 3.02
C VAL A 54 -4.98 7.03 1.50
N ALA A 55 -5.14 5.85 0.90
CA ALA A 55 -5.32 5.68 -0.54
C ALA A 55 -6.62 6.36 -1.03
N ASP A 56 -7.70 6.28 -0.27
CA ASP A 56 -8.96 6.95 -0.58
C ASP A 56 -8.82 8.48 -0.50
N LEU A 57 -8.03 8.98 0.46
CA LEU A 57 -7.70 10.41 0.54
C LEU A 57 -6.83 10.89 -0.63
N ILE A 58 -5.83 10.08 -1.02
CA ILE A 58 -5.01 10.36 -2.21
C ILE A 58 -5.90 10.47 -3.44
N ASP A 59 -6.78 9.49 -3.68
CA ASP A 59 -7.70 9.48 -4.81
C ASP A 59 -8.61 10.72 -4.82
N PHE A 60 -9.23 11.05 -3.69
CA PHE A 60 -10.09 12.22 -3.57
C PHE A 60 -9.38 13.53 -3.90
N LEU A 61 -8.13 13.70 -3.45
CA LEU A 61 -7.35 14.92 -3.71
C LEU A 61 -6.80 14.95 -5.13
N ALA A 62 -6.35 13.81 -5.66
CA ALA A 62 -5.80 13.66 -6.99
C ALA A 62 -6.82 13.98 -8.09
N GLN A 63 -8.08 13.57 -7.91
CA GLN A 63 -9.19 13.93 -8.80
C GLN A 63 -9.45 15.45 -8.88
N GLN A 64 -9.06 16.22 -7.85
CA GLN A 64 -9.25 17.68 -7.83
C GLN A 64 -8.10 18.48 -8.44
N ILE A 65 -7.02 17.80 -8.84
CA ILE A 65 -5.82 18.41 -9.44
C ILE A 65 -5.46 17.76 -10.78
N ASP A 66 -6.43 17.10 -11.42
CA ASP A 66 -6.28 16.40 -12.71
C ASP A 66 -5.19 15.30 -12.71
N ASP A 67 -4.97 14.64 -11.57
CA ASP A 67 -3.96 13.58 -11.38
C ASP A 67 -4.59 12.22 -10.98
N ALA A 68 -5.75 11.89 -11.56
CA ALA A 68 -6.49 10.66 -11.22
C ALA A 68 -5.63 9.38 -11.27
N LEU A 69 -4.60 9.35 -12.13
CA LEU A 69 -3.67 8.23 -12.24
C LEU A 69 -2.94 7.92 -10.92
N THR A 70 -2.56 8.93 -10.14
CA THR A 70 -1.91 8.71 -8.83
C THR A 70 -2.89 8.07 -7.83
N GLY A 71 -4.17 8.47 -7.87
CA GLY A 71 -5.24 7.85 -7.09
C GLY A 71 -5.46 6.38 -7.43
N ASP A 72 -5.56 6.06 -8.72
CA ASP A 72 -5.71 4.69 -9.20
C ASP A 72 -4.52 3.81 -8.79
N LYS A 73 -3.29 4.31 -8.96
CA LYS A 73 -2.09 3.60 -8.52
C LYS A 73 -2.09 3.36 -7.02
N ALA A 74 -2.45 4.36 -6.21
CA ALA A 74 -2.52 4.21 -4.76
C ALA A 74 -3.45 3.06 -4.37
N LYS A 75 -4.64 2.97 -5.00
CA LYS A 75 -5.60 1.89 -4.80
C LYS A 75 -5.04 0.52 -5.19
N GLU A 76 -4.22 0.45 -6.23
CA GLU A 76 -3.59 -0.79 -6.64
C GLU A 76 -2.52 -1.29 -5.65
N TYR A 77 -1.66 -0.39 -5.12
CA TYR A 77 -0.68 -0.78 -4.09
C TYR A 77 -1.37 -1.29 -2.83
N ILE A 78 -2.40 -0.58 -2.36
CA ILE A 78 -3.09 -0.97 -1.14
C ILE A 78 -3.87 -2.27 -1.31
N ALA A 79 -4.44 -2.55 -2.50
CA ALA A 79 -5.05 -3.85 -2.78
C ALA A 79 -4.04 -5.01 -2.69
N CYS A 80 -2.79 -4.78 -3.12
CA CYS A 80 -1.72 -5.77 -2.94
C CYS A 80 -1.37 -5.95 -1.46
N MET A 81 -1.27 -4.86 -0.70
CA MET A 81 -0.98 -4.90 0.73
C MET A 81 -2.06 -5.63 1.52
N GLU A 82 -3.33 -5.39 1.22
CA GLU A 82 -4.47 -6.11 1.82
C GLU A 82 -4.45 -7.59 1.45
N GLY A 83 -4.10 -7.93 0.21
CA GLY A 83 -3.93 -9.32 -0.21
C GLY A 83 -2.82 -10.05 0.56
N ILE A 84 -1.68 -9.39 0.74
CA ILE A 84 -0.57 -9.90 1.59
C ILE A 84 -1.04 -10.08 3.03
N ALA A 85 -1.71 -9.07 3.61
CA ALA A 85 -2.20 -9.11 4.97
C ALA A 85 -3.18 -10.27 5.19
N LYS A 86 -4.14 -10.43 4.28
CA LYS A 86 -5.11 -11.52 4.31
C LYS A 86 -4.45 -12.89 4.22
N ALA A 87 -3.48 -13.05 3.31
CA ALA A 87 -2.75 -14.30 3.17
C ALA A 87 -1.95 -14.67 4.44
N ILE A 88 -1.40 -13.66 5.14
CA ILE A 88 -0.74 -13.86 6.44
C ILE A 88 -1.73 -14.30 7.52
N GLU A 89 -2.92 -13.71 7.58
CA GLU A 89 -3.97 -14.08 8.54
C GLU A 89 -4.48 -15.51 8.33
N ASP A 90 -4.72 -15.87 7.06
CA ASP A 90 -5.28 -17.15 6.63
C ASP A 90 -4.23 -18.28 6.59
N ASP A 91 -2.96 -17.99 6.89
CA ASP A 91 -1.81 -18.91 6.75
C ASP A 91 -1.66 -19.49 5.32
N ASP A 92 -2.06 -18.69 4.33
CA ASP A 92 -2.08 -19.06 2.91
C ASP A 92 -0.80 -18.63 2.20
N SER A 93 0.20 -19.52 2.24
CA SER A 93 1.49 -19.30 1.55
C SER A 93 1.39 -19.17 0.03
N GLU A 94 0.38 -19.75 -0.62
CA GLU A 94 0.21 -19.64 -2.06
C GLU A 94 -0.28 -18.25 -2.42
N ALA A 95 -1.34 -17.79 -1.76
CA ALA A 95 -1.86 -16.45 -1.92
C ALA A 95 -0.81 -15.38 -1.57
N LEU A 96 -0.04 -15.59 -0.49
CA LEU A 96 1.04 -14.68 -0.10
C LEU A 96 2.03 -14.50 -1.25
N ASN A 97 2.49 -15.61 -1.85
CA ASN A 97 3.43 -15.57 -2.96
C ASN A 97 2.84 -14.85 -4.19
N GLN A 98 1.57 -15.08 -4.50
CA GLN A 98 0.89 -14.40 -5.61
C GLN A 98 0.86 -12.88 -5.42
N PHE A 99 0.44 -12.41 -4.24
CA PHE A 99 0.39 -10.96 -3.98
C PHE A 99 1.78 -10.33 -3.87
N VAL A 100 2.76 -11.04 -3.32
CA VAL A 100 4.17 -10.61 -3.30
C VAL A 100 4.72 -10.43 -4.71
N GLN A 101 4.49 -11.40 -5.60
CA GLN A 101 4.94 -11.30 -6.99
C GLN A 101 4.25 -10.14 -7.71
N HIS A 102 2.94 -10.00 -7.54
CA HIS A 102 2.19 -8.89 -8.14
C HIS A 102 2.73 -7.54 -7.67
N LEU A 103 3.00 -7.40 -6.36
CA LEU A 103 3.57 -6.19 -5.79
C LEU A 103 5.01 -5.93 -6.28
N GLU A 104 5.83 -6.97 -6.42
CA GLU A 104 7.21 -6.88 -6.91
C GLU A 104 7.32 -6.39 -8.36
N THR A 105 6.34 -6.73 -9.21
CA THR A 105 6.33 -6.24 -10.61
C THR A 105 5.99 -4.76 -10.75
N ARG A 106 5.59 -4.09 -9.66
CA ARG A 106 5.18 -2.69 -9.68
C ARG A 106 6.38 -1.75 -9.43
N PRO A 107 6.47 -0.63 -10.15
CA PRO A 107 7.55 0.34 -9.94
C PRO A 107 7.37 1.06 -8.60
N PHE A 108 8.36 1.03 -7.71
CA PHE A 108 8.34 1.79 -6.45
C PHE A 108 8.99 3.19 -6.57
N LEU A 109 9.37 3.58 -7.79
CA LEU A 109 10.07 4.81 -8.16
C LEU A 109 9.55 5.31 -9.52
#